data_AF-A0A316QE28-F1
#
_entry.id   AF-A0A316QE28-F1
#
_cell.length_a   1.000
_cell.length_b   1.000
_cell.length_c   1.000
_cell.angle_alpha   90.00
_cell.angle_beta   90.00
_cell.angle_gamma   90.00
#
_symmetry.space_group_name_H-M   'P 1'
#
loop_
_entity.id
_entity.type
_entity.pdbx_description
1 polymer ?
#
loop_
_entity_poly.entity_id
_entity_poly.type
_entity_poly.pdbx_seq_one_letter_code
_entity_poly.pdbx_strand_id
1 'polypeptide(L)'
;MTKTLFKVKAHRQPGRPIVLDGRLKWGNTEKRSFLFLFGGVGYGLIELIWRGRTHPSMIITGGICFVMLYGIGKALRRQSILLRSAVSCAAITAVEFSVGVIVNLILHLSVWDYSANRFNLLGQICLLYTFLWFLLSVPLMLFVTRLCTRIENS
;
A
#
# COMPACT_ATOMS: atom_id res chain seq x y z
N MET A 1 -18.83 47.22 25.47
CA MET A 1 -17.43 47.59 25.14
C MET A 1 -16.54 46.67 25.97
N THR A 2 -15.65 45.81 25.48
CA THR A 2 -15.01 45.65 24.16
C THR A 2 -14.41 44.24 24.12
N LYS A 3 -14.62 43.52 23.01
CA LYS A 3 -13.88 42.29 22.66
C LYS A 3 -12.46 42.69 22.24
N THR A 4 -11.42 42.13 22.88
CA THR A 4 -10.05 42.12 22.32
C THR A 4 -9.38 40.80 22.71
N LEU A 5 -9.54 39.73 21.91
CA LEU A 5 -8.58 39.31 20.88
C LEU A 5 -7.18 38.94 21.43
N PHE A 6 -7.08 37.82 22.14
CA PHE A 6 -5.85 37.01 22.09
C PHE A 6 -6.00 35.96 20.97
N LYS A 7 -5.87 36.44 19.74
CA LYS A 7 -5.71 35.57 18.57
C LYS A 7 -4.28 35.05 18.61
N VAL A 8 -4.04 33.98 19.37
CA VAL A 8 -2.81 33.20 19.30
C VAL A 8 -2.73 32.65 17.89
N LYS A 9 -1.93 33.31 17.05
CA LYS A 9 -1.65 32.92 15.68
C LYS A 9 -0.81 31.65 15.76
N ALA A 10 -1.47 30.49 15.80
CA ALA A 10 -0.82 29.19 15.72
C ALA A 10 -0.02 29.15 14.42
N HIS A 11 1.30 29.29 14.54
CA HIS A 11 2.21 29.21 13.41
C HIS A 11 2.19 27.76 12.92
N ARG A 12 1.45 27.54 11.83
CA ARG A 12 1.28 26.24 11.19
C ARG A 12 2.61 25.83 10.55
N GLN A 13 3.44 25.09 11.27
CA GLN A 13 4.61 24.42 10.71
C GLN A 13 4.15 23.08 10.11
N PRO A 14 4.16 22.89 8.79
CA PRO A 14 3.77 21.62 8.18
C PRO A 14 4.88 20.60 8.42
N GLY A 15 4.58 19.50 9.13
CA GLY A 15 5.44 18.31 9.14
C GLY A 15 6.12 17.90 10.45
N ARG A 16 5.65 18.32 11.63
CA ARG A 16 6.05 17.67 12.89
C ARG A 16 4.92 16.84 13.49
N PRO A 17 5.18 15.61 13.96
CA PRO A 17 4.22 14.86 14.76
C PRO A 17 3.93 15.65 16.03
N ILE A 18 2.64 15.92 16.27
CA ILE A 18 2.20 16.63 17.46
C ILE A 18 2.18 15.61 18.59
N VAL A 19 3.25 15.57 19.38
CA VAL A 19 3.30 14.82 20.64
C VAL A 19 2.52 15.64 21.68
N LEU A 20 1.21 15.41 21.75
CA LEU A 20 0.37 15.85 22.86
C LEU A 20 0.04 14.60 23.68
N ASP A 21 0.48 14.59 24.94
CA ASP A 21 -0.05 13.71 25.99
C ASP A 21 0.33 12.22 25.92
N GLY A 22 1.62 11.90 25.69
CA GLY A 22 2.14 10.52 25.77
C GLY A 22 1.58 9.52 24.73
N ARG A 23 0.57 9.92 23.95
CA ARG A 23 -0.05 9.18 22.85
C ARG A 23 0.48 9.71 21.53
N LEU A 24 1.18 8.86 20.78
CA LEU A 24 1.71 9.19 19.46
C LEU A 24 0.54 9.45 18.49
N LYS A 25 0.13 10.71 18.33
CA LYS A 25 -0.88 11.13 17.34
C LYS A 25 -0.24 11.24 15.97
N TRP A 26 -0.31 10.16 15.20
CA TRP A 26 0.20 10.14 13.84
C TRP A 26 -0.59 11.07 12.92
N GLY A 27 0.10 11.96 12.21
CA GLY A 27 -0.47 12.71 11.10
C GLY A 27 -0.83 11.82 9.91
N ASN A 28 -1.71 12.27 9.02
CA ASN A 28 -2.12 11.50 7.83
C ASN A 28 -0.92 11.15 6.92
N THR A 29 0.07 12.04 6.82
CA THR A 29 1.30 11.80 6.05
C THR A 29 2.14 10.71 6.70
N GLU A 30 2.36 10.78 8.01
CA GLU A 30 3.19 9.83 8.75
C GLU A 30 2.60 8.43 8.72
N LYS A 31 1.26 8.31 8.85
CA LYS A 31 0.54 7.04 8.67
C LYS A 31 0.82 6.44 7.30
N ARG A 32 0.71 7.23 6.23
CA ARG A 32 0.95 6.77 4.86
C ARG A 32 2.41 6.37 4.64
N SER A 33 3.37 7.12 5.17
CA SER A 33 4.79 6.78 5.09
C SER A 33 5.10 5.47 5.83
N PHE A 34 4.54 5.27 7.02
CA PHE A 34 4.71 4.01 7.75
C PHE A 34 4.11 2.82 6.99
N LEU A 35 2.89 2.97 6.45
CA LEU A 35 2.23 1.95 5.63
C LEU A 35 3.02 1.65 4.35
N PHE A 36 3.57 2.67 3.70
CA PHE A 36 4.41 2.50 2.52
C PHE A 36 5.67 1.70 2.83
N LEU A 37 6.39 2.05 3.90
CA LEU A 37 7.60 1.33 4.31
C LEU A 37 7.28 -0.11 4.72
N PHE A 38 6.22 -0.31 5.51
CA PHE A 38 5.77 -1.64 5.90
C PHE A 38 5.40 -2.50 4.69
N GLY A 39 4.66 -1.93 3.74
CA GLY A 39 4.29 -2.59 2.48
C GLY A 39 5.48 -2.92 1.60
N GLY A 40 6.42 -1.99 1.45
CA GLY A 40 7.61 -2.18 0.62
C GLY A 40 8.56 -3.23 1.19
N VAL A 41 8.80 -3.20 2.51
CA VAL A 41 9.59 -4.23 3.19
C VAL A 41 8.88 -5.59 3.12
N GLY A 42 7.57 -5.63 3.38
CA GLY A 42 6.79 -6.86 3.31
C GLY A 42 6.81 -7.50 1.92
N TYR A 43 6.61 -6.71 0.87
CA TYR A 43 6.73 -7.20 -0.51
C TYR A 43 8.14 -7.67 -0.84
N GLY A 44 9.17 -6.89 -0.46
CA GLY A 44 10.57 -7.27 -0.66
C GLY A 44 10.92 -8.59 0.02
N LEU A 45 10.43 -8.83 1.24
CA LEU A 45 10.62 -10.11 1.93
C LEU A 45 9.92 -11.27 1.22
N ILE A 46 8.68 -11.07 0.76
CA ILE A 46 7.96 -12.10 -0.01
C ILE A 46 8.72 -12.42 -1.30
N GLU A 47 9.19 -11.42 -2.03
CA GLU A 47 9.97 -11.60 -3.25
C GLU A 47 11.30 -12.31 -2.97
N LEU A 48 11.98 -11.96 -1.86
CA LEU A 48 13.22 -12.61 -1.45
C LEU A 48 13.00 -14.09 -1.12
N ILE A 49 11.90 -14.44 -0.45
CA ILE A 49 11.54 -15.83 -0.16
C ILE A 49 11.19 -16.59 -1.46
N TRP A 50 10.48 -15.95 -2.38
CA TRP A 50 9.97 -16.62 -3.59
C TRP A 50 11.00 -16.77 -4.71
N ARG A 51 11.86 -15.75 -4.91
CA ARG A 51 12.81 -15.66 -6.03
C ARG A 51 14.27 -15.53 -5.61
N GLY A 52 14.57 -15.34 -4.33
CA GLY A 52 15.95 -15.17 -3.83
C GLY A 52 16.61 -13.85 -4.20
N ARG A 53 15.93 -12.96 -4.93
CA ARG A 53 16.44 -11.64 -5.36
C ARG A 53 15.32 -10.62 -5.39
N THR A 54 15.61 -9.40 -4.92
CA THR A 54 14.70 -8.25 -4.97
C THR A 54 15.29 -7.12 -5.78
N HIS A 55 14.44 -6.43 -6.53
CA HIS A 55 14.82 -5.21 -7.24
C HIS A 55 14.26 -3.98 -6.51
N PRO A 56 14.96 -2.83 -6.47
CA PRO A 56 14.45 -1.64 -5.79
C PRO A 56 13.07 -1.18 -6.27
N SER A 57 12.76 -1.38 -7.56
CA SER A 57 11.43 -1.09 -8.12
C SER A 57 10.31 -1.88 -7.43
N MET A 58 10.61 -3.08 -6.91
CA MET A 58 9.65 -3.96 -6.27
C MET A 58 9.33 -3.54 -4.84
N ILE A 59 10.31 -3.03 -4.11
CA ILE A 59 10.10 -2.43 -2.80
C ILE A 59 9.17 -1.20 -2.94
N ILE A 60 9.42 -0.37 -3.94
CA ILE A 60 8.59 0.81 -4.23
C ILE A 60 7.17 0.36 -4.61
N THR A 61 7.05 -0.64 -5.50
CA THR A 61 5.76 -1.21 -5.94
C THR A 61 4.97 -1.76 -4.76
N GLY A 62 5.60 -2.54 -3.89
CA GLY A 62 5.00 -3.07 -2.67
C GLY A 62 4.46 -1.98 -1.74
N GLY A 63 5.22 -0.89 -1.58
CA GLY A 63 4.79 0.26 -0.80
C GLY A 63 3.56 0.95 -1.39
N ILE A 64 3.53 1.17 -2.71
CA ILE A 64 2.39 1.75 -3.43
C ILE A 64 1.16 0.85 -3.26
N CYS A 65 1.31 -0.45 -3.53
CA CYS A 65 0.25 -1.45 -3.42
C CYS A 65 -0.37 -1.48 -2.01
N PHE A 66 0.45 -1.41 -0.97
CA PHE A 66 -0.04 -1.44 0.41
C PHE A 66 -0.78 -0.16 0.81
N VAL A 67 -0.30 1.01 0.37
CA VAL A 67 -1.02 2.28 0.57
C VAL A 67 -2.37 2.28 -0.16
N MET A 68 -2.41 1.75 -1.39
CA MET A 68 -3.66 1.57 -2.13
C MET A 68 -4.62 0.63 -1.41
N LEU A 69 -4.14 -0.53 -0.94
CA LEU A 69 -4.94 -1.49 -0.18
C LEU A 69 -5.53 -0.85 1.08
N TYR A 70 -4.75 -0.05 1.81
CA TYR A 70 -5.24 0.73 2.96
C TYR A 70 -6.34 1.73 2.56
N GLY A 71 -6.12 2.48 1.48
CA GLY A 71 -7.10 3.44 0.94
C GLY A 71 -8.42 2.78 0.52
N ILE A 72 -8.35 1.67 -0.22
CA ILE A 72 -9.50 0.85 -0.63
C ILE A 72 -10.21 0.30 0.61
N GLY A 73 -9.45 -0.18 1.59
CA GLY A 73 -9.97 -0.66 2.86
C GLY A 73 -10.79 0.39 3.61
N LYS A 74 -10.33 1.65 3.61
CA LYS A 74 -11.06 2.78 4.22
C LYS A 74 -12.28 3.19 3.39
N ALA A 75 -12.14 3.32 2.07
CA ALA A 75 -13.21 3.76 1.18
C ALA A 75 -14.38 2.76 1.14
N LEU A 76 -14.08 1.47 1.11
CA LEU A 76 -15.07 0.39 1.06
C LEU A 76 -15.32 -0.25 2.43
N ARG A 77 -15.11 0.47 3.54
CA ARG A 77 -15.24 -0.09 4.91
C ARG A 77 -16.59 -0.74 5.20
N ARG A 78 -17.66 -0.28 4.53
CA ARG A 78 -19.04 -0.80 4.69
C ARG A 78 -19.31 -2.07 3.87
N GLN A 79 -18.41 -2.44 2.97
CA GLN A 79 -18.55 -3.59 2.09
C GLN A 79 -17.90 -4.84 2.68
N SER A 80 -18.26 -6.01 2.11
CA SER A 80 -17.67 -7.29 2.51
C SER A 80 -16.15 -7.31 2.30
N ILE A 81 -15.44 -8.06 3.14
CA ILE A 81 -13.99 -8.23 3.04
C ILE A 81 -13.59 -8.83 1.69
N LEU A 82 -14.43 -9.71 1.14
CA LEU A 82 -14.22 -10.31 -0.18
C LEU A 82 -14.22 -9.26 -1.29
N LEU A 83 -15.21 -8.36 -1.32
CA LEU A 83 -15.27 -7.31 -2.33
C LEU A 83 -14.07 -6.36 -2.22
N ARG A 84 -13.71 -5.98 -0.99
CA ARG A 84 -12.53 -5.14 -0.72
C ARG A 84 -11.24 -5.81 -1.20
N SER A 85 -11.11 -7.11 -0.99
CA SER A 85 -9.95 -7.90 -1.40
C SER A 85 -9.91 -8.09 -2.91
N ALA A 86 -11.07 -8.27 -3.56
CA ALA A 86 -11.17 -8.34 -5.02
C ALA A 86 -10.76 -7.03 -5.69
N VAL A 87 -11.25 -5.90 -5.19
CA VAL A 87 -10.87 -4.56 -5.68
C VAL A 87 -9.39 -4.29 -5.44
N SER A 88 -8.85 -4.71 -4.28
CA SER A 88 -7.42 -4.56 -3.98
C SER A 88 -6.56 -5.43 -4.89
N CYS A 89 -6.96 -6.68 -5.15
CA CYS A 89 -6.30 -7.56 -6.09
C CYS A 89 -6.25 -6.97 -7.50
N ALA A 90 -7.38 -6.44 -7.99
CA ALA A 90 -7.44 -5.78 -9.29
C ALA A 90 -6.49 -4.58 -9.35
N ALA A 91 -6.44 -3.77 -8.29
CA ALA A 91 -5.52 -2.64 -8.19
C ALA A 91 -4.05 -3.08 -8.19
N ILE A 92 -3.69 -4.09 -7.38
CA ILE A 92 -2.33 -4.65 -7.32
C ILE A 92 -1.90 -5.18 -8.69
N THR A 93 -2.78 -5.92 -9.36
CA THR A 93 -2.52 -6.50 -10.68
C THR A 93 -2.32 -5.41 -11.74
N ALA A 94 -3.10 -4.34 -11.69
CA ALA A 94 -2.92 -3.19 -12.59
C ALA A 94 -1.58 -2.46 -12.36
N VAL A 95 -1.18 -2.31 -11.08
CA VAL A 95 0.12 -1.75 -10.72
C VAL A 95 1.26 -2.66 -11.19
N GLU A 96 1.20 -3.96 -10.93
CA GLU A 96 2.21 -4.92 -11.40
C GLU A 96 2.35 -4.89 -12.92
N PHE A 97 1.24 -4.86 -13.65
CA PHE A 97 1.28 -4.75 -15.11
C PHE A 97 1.97 -3.46 -15.55
N SER A 98 1.60 -2.33 -14.95
CA SER A 98 2.18 -1.01 -15.28
C SER A 98 3.69 -0.98 -14.99
N VAL A 99 4.10 -1.49 -13.83
CA VAL A 99 5.52 -1.56 -13.45
C VAL A 99 6.26 -2.54 -14.36
N GLY A 100 5.66 -3.67 -14.71
CA GLY A 100 6.25 -4.63 -15.65
C GLY A 100 6.49 -4.04 -17.03
N VAL A 101 5.52 -3.29 -17.56
CA VAL A 101 5.70 -2.55 -18.82
C VAL A 101 6.87 -1.57 -18.70
N ILE A 102 6.94 -0.77 -17.64
CA ILE A 102 8.02 0.22 -17.47
C ILE A 102 9.38 -0.46 -17.30
N VAL A 103 9.48 -1.42 -16.40
CA VAL A 103 10.75 -2.00 -15.96
C VAL A 103 11.26 -3.03 -16.96
N ASN A 104 10.38 -3.86 -17.52
CA ASN A 104 10.79 -4.95 -18.41
C ASN A 104 10.67 -4.60 -19.89
N LEU A 105 9.64 -3.85 -20.32
CA LEU A 105 9.49 -3.50 -21.74
C LEU A 105 10.19 -2.20 -22.12
N ILE A 106 10.13 -1.16 -21.29
CA ILE A 106 10.76 0.14 -21.61
C ILE A 106 12.23 0.14 -21.19
N LEU A 107 12.52 -0.27 -19.95
CA LEU A 107 13.88 -0.22 -19.40
C LEU A 107 14.69 -1.50 -19.67
N HIS A 108 14.09 -2.54 -20.24
CA HIS A 108 14.74 -3.82 -20.56
C HIS A 108 15.49 -4.46 -19.39
N LEU A 109 15.05 -4.22 -18.16
CA LEU A 109 15.73 -4.70 -16.95
C LEU A 109 15.45 -6.18 -16.65
N SER A 110 14.50 -6.80 -17.38
CA SER A 110 14.10 -8.22 -17.25
C SER A 110 14.02 -8.67 -15.80
N VAL A 111 13.41 -7.83 -14.96
CA VAL A 111 13.33 -8.05 -13.52
C VAL A 111 12.54 -9.32 -13.24
N TRP A 112 11.48 -9.59 -14.00
CA TRP A 112 10.75 -10.86 -14.01
C TRP A 112 10.24 -11.19 -15.41
N ASP A 113 9.89 -12.46 -15.61
CA ASP A 113 9.29 -12.95 -16.86
C ASP A 113 8.27 -14.05 -16.55
N TYR A 114 7.01 -13.79 -16.88
CA TYR A 114 5.90 -14.74 -16.77
C TYR A 114 5.43 -15.27 -18.12
N SER A 115 6.20 -15.08 -19.20
CA SER A 115 5.82 -15.51 -20.56
C SER A 115 5.60 -17.03 -20.66
N ALA A 116 6.28 -17.81 -19.82
CA ALA A 116 6.12 -19.26 -19.73
C ALA A 116 4.86 -19.72 -18.97
N ASN A 117 4.19 -18.82 -18.24
CA ASN A 117 3.00 -19.16 -17.45
C ASN A 117 1.73 -19.12 -18.30
N ARG A 118 0.79 -20.04 -18.05
CA ARG A 118 -0.52 -20.03 -18.70
C ARG A 118 -1.33 -18.79 -18.28
N PHE A 119 -2.10 -18.23 -19.21
CA PHE A 119 -2.88 -17.00 -19.00
C PHE A 119 -2.03 -15.80 -18.55
N ASN A 120 -0.82 -15.67 -19.11
CA ASN A 120 -0.02 -14.47 -18.94
C ASN A 120 -0.47 -13.37 -19.91
N LEU A 121 -0.24 -12.12 -19.52
CA LEU A 121 -0.44 -10.94 -20.36
C LEU A 121 0.93 -10.27 -20.56
N LEU A 122 1.45 -10.30 -21.78
CA LEU A 122 2.75 -9.72 -22.18
C LEU A 122 3.95 -10.21 -21.32
N GLY A 123 3.83 -11.40 -20.70
CA GLY A 123 4.81 -11.88 -19.73
C GLY A 123 4.95 -11.04 -18.46
N GLN A 124 4.09 -10.03 -18.24
CA GLN A 124 4.20 -9.09 -17.12
C GLN A 124 3.29 -9.46 -15.94
N ILE A 125 2.08 -9.93 -16.22
CA ILE A 125 1.18 -10.48 -15.20
C ILE A 125 0.70 -11.85 -15.65
N CYS A 126 0.25 -12.68 -14.71
CA CYS A 126 -0.49 -13.88 -15.05
C CYS A 126 -1.62 -14.14 -14.05
N LEU A 127 -2.59 -14.95 -14.47
CA LEU A 127 -3.74 -15.27 -13.66
C LEU A 127 -3.35 -15.98 -12.34
N LEU A 128 -2.30 -16.80 -12.36
CA LEU A 128 -1.80 -17.49 -11.17
C LEU A 128 -1.32 -16.49 -10.10
N TYR A 129 -0.48 -15.53 -10.47
CA TYR A 129 -0.01 -14.51 -9.51
C TYR A 129 -1.14 -13.57 -9.10
N THR A 130 -2.04 -13.21 -10.03
CA THR A 130 -3.27 -12.47 -9.69
C THR A 130 -4.08 -13.20 -8.61
N PHE A 131 -4.23 -14.52 -8.72
CA PHE A 131 -4.91 -15.32 -7.72
C PHE A 131 -4.16 -15.38 -6.38
N LEU A 132 -2.83 -15.52 -6.40
CA LEU A 132 -2.00 -15.45 -5.19
C LEU A 132 -2.13 -14.07 -4.50
N TRP A 133 -2.15 -12.98 -5.27
CA TRP A 133 -2.38 -11.64 -4.74
C TRP A 133 -3.76 -11.50 -4.14
N PHE A 134 -4.79 -12.07 -4.75
CA PHE A 134 -6.13 -12.12 -4.14
C PHE A 134 -6.11 -12.85 -2.79
N LEU A 135 -5.47 -14.03 -2.74
CA LEU A 135 -5.38 -14.82 -1.52
C LEU A 135 -4.61 -14.08 -0.41
N LEU A 136 -3.54 -13.36 -0.77
CA LEU A 136 -2.77 -12.52 0.15
C LEU A 136 -3.56 -11.26 0.58
N SER A 137 -4.38 -10.71 -0.33
CA SER A 137 -5.20 -9.51 -0.06
C SER A 137 -6.21 -9.75 1.05
N VAL A 138 -6.75 -10.96 1.20
CA VAL A 138 -7.76 -11.29 2.23
C VAL A 138 -7.25 -11.11 3.66
N PRO A 139 -6.17 -11.78 4.11
CA PRO A 139 -5.63 -11.58 5.46
C PRO A 139 -5.07 -10.17 5.65
N LEU A 140 -4.48 -9.56 4.61
CA LEU A 140 -4.03 -8.16 4.68
C LEU A 140 -5.19 -7.19 4.87
N MET A 141 -6.32 -7.41 4.21
CA MET A 141 -7.52 -6.59 4.36
C MET A 141 -8.13 -6.72 5.75
N LEU A 142 -8.12 -7.93 6.33
CA LEU A 142 -8.51 -8.16 7.72
C LEU A 142 -7.59 -7.39 8.68
N PHE A 143 -6.28 -7.49 8.47
CA PHE A 143 -5.28 -6.79 9.27
C PHE A 143 -5.45 -5.27 9.19
N VAL A 144 -5.58 -4.72 7.98
CA VAL A 144 -5.83 -3.29 7.74
C VAL A 144 -7.12 -2.83 8.39
N THR A 145 -8.19 -3.63 8.33
CA THR A 145 -9.45 -3.28 8.99
C THR A 145 -9.27 -3.17 10.50
N ARG A 146 -8.56 -4.11 11.11
CA ARG A 146 -8.23 -4.08 12.55
C ARG A 146 -7.31 -2.91 12.92
N LEU A 147 -6.35 -2.58 12.06
CA LEU A 147 -5.49 -1.42 12.26
C LEU A 147 -6.29 -0.12 12.17
N CYS A 148 -7.16 0.02 11.17
CA CYS A 148 -8.02 1.20 11.02
C CYS A 148 -8.88 1.42 12.26
N THR A 149 -9.56 0.38 12.76
CA THR A 149 -10.39 0.52 13.96
C THR A 149 -9.57 0.86 15.19
N ARG A 150 -8.37 0.30 15.37
CA ARG A 150 -7.47 0.67 16.48
C ARG A 150 -6.98 2.11 16.39
N ILE A 151 -6.57 2.56 15.21
CA ILE A 151 -6.03 3.90 14.99
C ILE A 151 -7.12 4.97 15.10
N GLU A 152 -8.36 4.66 14.72
CA GLU A 152 -9.50 5.60 14.78
C GLU A 152 -10.10 5.68 16.19
N ASN A 153 -9.94 4.63 17.01
CA ASN A 153 -10.39 4.60 18.40
C ASN A 153 -9.33 5.10 19.42
N SER A 154 -8.12 5.48 18.99
CA SER A 154 -7.02 5.98 19.82
C SER A 154 -6.83 7.49 19.70
#